data_AF-A0A7S4M789-F1
#
_entry.id   AF-A0A7S4M789-F1
#
_cell.length_a   1.000
_cell.length_b   1.000
_cell.length_c   1.000
_cell.angle_alpha   90.00
_cell.angle_beta   90.00
_cell.angle_gamma   90.00
#
_symmetry.space_group_name_H-M   'P 1'
#
loop_
_entity.id
_entity.type
_entity.pdbx_description
1 polymer ?
#
loop_
_entity_poly.entity_id
_entity_poly.type
_entity_poly.pdbx_seq_one_letter_code
_entity_poly.pdbx_strand_id
1 'polypeptide(L)'
;GSLDLDPTGLNSLDLTDGGADLFRIRLECDVGATITVRVYSNGGVSEASISVGRLLGVQNIIIPFSAFDGNPDFTSVGAIELYIPFDENLDLGIQEFDVATGSATTNGPSRFVRPVEDYYIDYELGCERKV
;
A
#
# COMPACT_ATOMS: atom_id res chain seq x y z
N GLY A 1 -12.56 -2.11 7.58
CA GLY A 1 -13.03 -0.75 7.32
C GLY A 1 -13.32 -0.09 8.64
N SER A 2 -12.84 1.12 8.84
CA SER A 2 -13.11 1.91 10.04
C SER A 2 -14.61 2.23 10.15
N LEU A 3 -15.18 2.11 11.36
CA LEU A 3 -16.58 2.42 11.61
C LEU A 3 -16.86 3.93 11.62
N ASP A 4 -15.82 4.76 11.80
CA ASP A 4 -15.91 6.21 12.04
C ASP A 4 -15.17 7.06 10.97
N LEU A 5 -14.91 6.50 9.78
CA LEU A 5 -14.31 7.28 8.71
C LEU A 5 -15.29 8.34 8.19
N ASP A 6 -14.93 9.62 8.30
CA ASP A 6 -15.63 10.71 7.61
C ASP A 6 -15.16 10.77 6.15
N PRO A 7 -15.99 10.39 5.16
CA PRO A 7 -15.60 10.39 3.75
C PRO A 7 -15.40 11.81 3.19
N THR A 8 -15.61 12.85 3.98
CA THR A 8 -15.42 14.26 3.62
C THR A 8 -14.38 14.99 4.47
N GLY A 9 -13.71 14.29 5.40
CA GLY A 9 -12.83 14.88 6.41
C GLY A 9 -11.59 15.63 5.88
N LEU A 10 -11.15 15.35 4.65
CA LEU A 10 -10.05 16.05 3.97
C LEU A 10 -10.51 17.28 3.19
N ASN A 11 -11.81 17.58 3.15
CA ASN A 11 -12.38 18.78 2.54
C ASN A 11 -11.94 19.01 1.07
N SER A 12 -12.08 17.98 0.23
CA SER A 12 -11.72 18.03 -1.20
C SER A 12 -10.25 18.39 -1.45
N LEU A 13 -9.34 17.69 -0.76
CA LEU A 13 -7.91 17.86 -0.95
C LEU A 13 -7.50 17.37 -2.35
N ASP A 14 -6.74 18.20 -3.07
CA ASP A 14 -6.09 17.82 -4.32
C ASP A 14 -4.79 17.08 -4.01
N LEU A 15 -4.76 15.76 -4.22
CA LEU A 15 -3.57 14.93 -4.05
C LEU A 15 -2.63 15.02 -5.25
N THR A 16 -3.06 15.60 -6.37
CA THR A 16 -2.23 15.78 -7.57
C THR A 16 -1.45 17.09 -7.56
N ASP A 17 -1.67 17.95 -6.55
CA ASP A 17 -0.90 19.17 -6.39
C ASP A 17 0.61 18.84 -6.28
N GLY A 18 1.44 19.60 -6.98
CA GLY A 18 2.86 19.26 -7.17
C GLY A 18 3.15 18.10 -8.14
N GLY A 19 2.14 17.58 -8.85
CA GLY A 19 2.26 16.58 -9.91
C GLY A 19 2.31 15.13 -9.44
N ALA A 20 1.86 14.85 -8.21
CA ALA A 20 1.88 13.49 -7.68
C ALA A 20 0.92 12.55 -8.43
N ASP A 21 1.36 11.31 -8.61
CA ASP A 21 0.69 10.28 -9.42
C ASP A 21 0.71 8.89 -8.78
N LEU A 22 1.17 8.79 -7.53
CA LEU A 22 1.25 7.54 -6.77
C LEU A 22 1.17 7.76 -5.27
N PHE A 23 0.73 6.73 -4.54
CA PHE A 23 0.98 6.58 -3.12
C PHE A 23 2.28 5.83 -2.89
N ARG A 24 3.05 6.26 -1.89
CA ARG A 24 4.23 5.56 -1.37
C ARG A 24 3.98 5.18 0.08
N ILE A 25 4.26 3.93 0.40
CA ILE A 25 4.18 3.38 1.75
C ILE A 25 5.56 2.83 2.10
N ARG A 26 6.15 3.29 3.19
CA ARG A 26 7.39 2.73 3.72
C ARG A 26 7.07 1.82 4.87
N LEU A 27 7.30 0.53 4.69
CA LEU A 27 6.92 -0.46 5.69
C LEU A 27 7.88 -1.66 5.73
N GLU A 28 7.80 -2.41 6.82
CA GLU A 28 8.43 -3.70 7.01
C GLU A 28 7.40 -4.70 7.55
N CYS A 29 7.58 -5.99 7.25
CA CYS A 29 6.73 -7.06 7.78
C CYS A 29 7.44 -8.41 7.75
N ASP A 30 7.06 -9.32 8.65
CA ASP A 30 7.77 -10.60 8.90
C ASP A 30 7.21 -11.81 8.13
N VAL A 31 5.92 -11.81 7.81
CA VAL A 31 5.23 -12.89 7.07
C VAL A 31 4.62 -12.45 5.73
N GLY A 32 4.44 -11.15 5.52
CA GLY A 32 3.78 -10.57 4.33
C GLY A 32 2.38 -10.06 4.65
N ALA A 33 1.87 -9.14 3.83
CA ALA A 33 0.56 -8.53 4.03
C ALA A 33 -0.08 -8.15 2.70
N THR A 34 -1.41 -8.10 2.66
CA THR A 34 -2.14 -7.41 1.60
C THR A 34 -2.54 -6.04 2.11
N ILE A 35 -2.15 -5.01 1.37
CA ILE A 35 -2.40 -3.62 1.68
C ILE A 35 -3.37 -3.09 0.66
N THR A 36 -4.53 -2.63 1.11
CA THR A 36 -5.52 -1.96 0.28
C THR A 36 -5.55 -0.48 0.63
N VAL A 37 -5.30 0.38 -0.36
CA VAL A 37 -5.56 1.81 -0.23
C VAL A 37 -6.92 2.09 -0.83
N ARG A 38 -7.78 2.75 -0.05
CA ARG A 38 -9.09 3.22 -0.49
C ARG A 38 -9.12 4.73 -0.51
N VAL A 39 -9.69 5.27 -1.58
CA VAL A 39 -9.83 6.70 -1.80
C VAL A 39 -11.32 7.01 -1.90
N TYR A 40 -11.76 7.94 -1.06
CA TYR A 40 -13.12 8.42 -1.03
C TYR A 40 -13.15 9.75 -1.77
N SER A 41 -13.83 9.76 -2.92
CA SER A 41 -13.96 10.93 -3.79
C SER A 41 -15.32 10.88 -4.49
N ASN A 42 -15.89 12.04 -4.81
CA ASN A 42 -17.19 12.14 -5.50
C ASN A 42 -18.34 11.31 -4.87
N GLY A 43 -18.31 11.11 -3.54
CA GLY A 43 -19.28 10.31 -2.82
C GLY A 43 -19.18 8.79 -3.03
N GLY A 44 -18.16 8.32 -3.74
CA GLY A 44 -17.85 6.91 -3.96
C GLY A 44 -16.53 6.48 -3.32
N VAL A 45 -16.25 5.18 -3.40
CA VAL A 45 -14.97 4.59 -2.98
C VAL A 45 -14.30 3.92 -4.19
N SER A 46 -13.01 4.14 -4.30
CA SER A 46 -12.11 3.50 -5.26
C SER A 46 -11.00 2.82 -4.49
N GLU A 47 -10.49 1.71 -4.99
CA GLU A 47 -9.47 0.95 -4.26
C GLU A 47 -8.39 0.36 -5.15
N ALA A 48 -7.19 0.26 -4.60
CA ALA A 48 -6.09 -0.48 -5.16
C ALA A 48 -5.48 -1.37 -4.07
N SER A 49 -5.18 -2.61 -4.40
CA SER A 49 -4.57 -3.57 -3.48
C SER A 49 -3.23 -4.05 -3.99
N ILE A 50 -2.28 -4.22 -3.07
CA ILE A 50 -0.98 -4.84 -3.34
C ILE A 50 -0.66 -5.86 -2.26
N SER A 51 -0.21 -7.04 -2.68
CA SER A 51 0.31 -8.06 -1.77
C SER A 51 1.83 -8.00 -1.74
N VAL A 52 2.39 -7.96 -0.53
CA VAL A 52 3.82 -8.03 -0.29
C VAL A 52 4.14 -9.30 0.50
N GLY A 53 5.27 -9.94 0.19
CA GLY A 53 5.83 -10.99 1.04
C GLY A 53 6.54 -10.40 2.25
N ARG A 54 7.27 -11.24 3.00
CA ARG A 54 8.20 -10.79 4.05
C ARG A 54 9.15 -9.72 3.52
N LEU A 55 9.29 -8.63 4.28
CA LEU A 55 10.19 -7.52 3.97
C LEU A 55 11.35 -7.49 4.99
N LEU A 56 12.58 -7.64 4.50
CA LEU A 56 13.77 -7.52 5.33
C LEU A 56 14.12 -6.03 5.51
N GLY A 57 13.65 -5.46 6.61
CA GLY A 57 13.73 -4.03 6.89
C GLY A 57 12.74 -3.21 6.07
N VAL A 58 12.81 -1.89 6.24
CA VAL A 58 11.87 -0.93 5.64
C VAL A 58 12.07 -0.84 4.12
N GLN A 59 10.99 -1.07 3.38
CA GLN A 59 10.95 -1.00 1.91
C GLN A 59 9.92 0.01 1.42
N ASN A 60 10.11 0.54 0.21
CA ASN A 60 9.12 1.38 -0.47
C ASN A 60 8.15 0.51 -1.25
N ILE A 61 6.87 0.60 -0.92
CA ILE A 61 5.76 0.05 -1.69
C ILE A 61 5.09 1.20 -2.43
N ILE A 62 4.93 1.05 -3.74
CA ILE A 62 4.41 2.08 -4.63
C ILE A 62 3.10 1.60 -5.23
N ILE A 63 2.06 2.43 -5.12
CA ILE A 63 0.74 2.18 -5.71
C ILE A 63 0.41 3.38 -6.61
N PRO A 64 0.60 3.26 -7.94
CA PRO A 64 0.24 4.31 -8.87
C PRO A 64 -1.27 4.60 -8.80
N PHE A 65 -1.65 5.86 -8.99
CA PHE A 65 -3.05 6.28 -9.10
C PHE A 65 -3.79 5.51 -10.21
N SER A 66 -3.09 5.14 -11.28
CA SER A 66 -3.62 4.32 -12.38
C SER A 66 -3.94 2.87 -12.01
N ALA A 67 -3.55 2.40 -10.81
CA ALA A 67 -3.86 1.06 -10.33
C ALA A 67 -5.20 0.97 -9.59
N PHE A 68 -5.89 2.08 -9.39
CA PHE A 68 -7.18 2.12 -8.69
C PHE A 68 -8.34 1.73 -9.60
N ASP A 69 -9.17 0.83 -9.08
CA ASP A 69 -10.48 0.54 -9.63
C ASP A 69 -11.52 1.55 -9.13
N GLY A 70 -12.56 1.82 -9.93
CA GLY A 70 -13.68 2.68 -9.52
C GLY A 70 -13.54 4.17 -9.86
N ASN A 71 -12.56 4.55 -10.69
CA ASN A 71 -12.37 5.92 -11.22
C ASN A 71 -12.33 7.02 -10.14
N PRO A 72 -11.36 6.97 -9.22
CA PRO A 72 -11.18 8.00 -8.21
C PRO A 72 -10.89 9.36 -8.82
N ASP A 73 -11.36 10.42 -8.16
CA ASP A 73 -10.95 11.79 -8.44
C ASP A 73 -9.89 12.23 -7.43
N PHE A 74 -8.62 12.06 -7.81
CA PHE A 74 -7.47 12.46 -7.00
C PHE A 74 -7.33 13.98 -6.84
N THR A 75 -8.07 14.78 -7.62
CA THR A 75 -8.08 16.24 -7.49
C THR A 75 -9.07 16.74 -6.44
N SER A 76 -9.92 15.86 -5.91
CA SER A 76 -10.93 16.17 -4.91
C SER A 76 -11.18 14.97 -4.00
N VAL A 77 -10.25 14.73 -3.07
CA VAL A 77 -10.31 13.61 -2.14
C VAL A 77 -10.91 14.04 -0.80
N GLY A 78 -11.90 13.29 -0.35
CA GLY A 78 -12.57 13.50 0.93
C GLY A 78 -12.00 12.63 2.05
N ALA A 79 -11.49 11.43 1.76
CA ALA A 79 -10.77 10.60 2.73
C ALA A 79 -9.86 9.56 2.07
N ILE A 80 -8.90 9.06 2.83
CA ILE A 80 -8.02 7.95 2.45
C ILE A 80 -8.05 6.92 3.59
N GLU A 81 -8.30 5.65 3.28
CA GLU A 81 -8.22 4.54 4.23
C GLU A 81 -7.10 3.59 3.81
N LEU A 82 -6.23 3.25 4.75
CA LEU A 82 -5.31 2.13 4.63
C LEU A 82 -5.94 0.91 5.32
N TYR A 83 -6.33 -0.09 4.54
CA TYR A 83 -6.91 -1.32 5.04
C TYR A 83 -5.91 -2.46 4.93
N ILE A 84 -5.52 -3.00 6.09
CA ILE A 84 -4.63 -4.16 6.21
C ILE A 84 -5.36 -5.15 7.12
N PRO A 85 -5.75 -6.34 6.62
CA PRO A 85 -6.31 -7.38 7.46
C PRO A 85 -5.17 -7.98 8.31
N PHE A 86 -5.24 -7.78 9.62
CA PHE A 86 -4.32 -8.42 10.55
C PHE A 86 -4.80 -9.85 10.84
N ASP A 87 -3.93 -10.82 10.58
CA ASP A 87 -4.03 -12.14 11.17
C ASP A 87 -3.16 -12.22 12.44
N GLU A 88 -3.24 -13.33 13.18
CA GLU A 88 -2.57 -13.47 14.49
C GLU A 88 -1.03 -13.47 14.41
N ASN A 89 -0.43 -13.56 13.22
CA ASN A 89 1.02 -13.70 13.03
C ASN A 89 1.66 -12.53 12.27
N LEU A 90 0.91 -11.47 11.97
CA LEU A 90 1.44 -10.32 11.25
C LEU A 90 2.09 -9.29 12.20
N ASP A 91 3.42 -9.19 12.16
CA ASP A 91 4.15 -8.02 12.68
C ASP A 91 4.44 -7.06 11.52
N LEU A 92 3.87 -5.85 11.58
CA LEU A 92 3.95 -4.86 10.51
C LEU A 92 4.22 -3.46 11.08
N GLY A 93 5.27 -2.82 10.55
CA GLY A 93 5.64 -1.44 10.88
C GLY A 93 5.50 -0.53 9.66
N ILE A 94 4.74 0.55 9.78
CA ILE A 94 4.65 1.62 8.76
C ILE A 94 5.40 2.85 9.26
N GLN A 95 6.37 3.32 8.48
CA GLN A 95 7.15 4.52 8.79
C GLN A 95 6.70 5.76 8.04
N GLU A 96 6.17 5.59 6.83
CA GLU A 96 5.78 6.71 5.97
C GLU A 96 4.59 6.31 5.11
N PHE A 97 3.67 7.25 4.91
CA PHE A 97 2.57 7.16 3.97
C PHE A 97 2.38 8.55 3.34
N ASP A 98 2.63 8.66 2.04
CA ASP A 98 2.61 9.93 1.32
C ASP A 98 2.19 9.75 -0.15
N VAL A 99 1.98 10.88 -0.83
CA VAL A 99 1.86 10.95 -2.28
C VAL A 99 3.18 11.44 -2.88
N ALA A 100 3.58 10.89 -4.03
CA ALA A 100 4.81 11.27 -4.70
C ALA A 100 4.64 11.29 -6.22
N THR A 101 5.70 11.68 -6.93
CA THR A 101 5.77 11.63 -8.40
C THR A 101 6.52 10.37 -8.84
N GLY A 102 6.15 9.79 -9.99
CA GLY A 102 6.73 8.58 -10.60
C GLY A 102 8.22 8.64 -10.93
N SER A 103 8.89 9.76 -10.62
CA SER A 103 10.34 9.95 -10.71
C SER A 103 11.04 10.09 -9.35
N ALA A 104 10.39 9.73 -8.24
CA ALA A 104 11.06 9.54 -6.96
C ALA A 104 12.12 8.44 -7.12
N THR A 105 13.34 8.87 -7.47
CA THR A 105 14.50 8.05 -7.76
C THR A 105 14.69 7.01 -6.66
N THR A 106 14.49 5.76 -7.04
CA THR A 106 14.67 4.58 -6.23
C THR A 106 16.16 4.37 -5.98
N ASN A 107 16.73 5.12 -5.04
CA ASN A 107 18.04 4.79 -4.44
C ASN A 107 17.90 3.65 -3.41
N GLY A 108 17.08 2.66 -3.75
CA GLY A 108 16.79 1.43 -3.02
C GLY A 108 16.04 0.54 -4.00
N PRO A 109 16.33 -0.77 -4.07
CA PRO A 109 15.96 -1.58 -5.23
C PRO A 109 14.45 -1.56 -5.45
N SER A 110 14.01 -0.80 -6.46
CA SER A 110 12.70 -0.97 -7.09
C SER A 110 12.73 -2.26 -7.90
N ARG A 111 12.83 -3.38 -7.19
CA ARG A 111 12.31 -4.63 -7.70
C ARG A 111 10.82 -4.55 -7.44
N PHE A 112 10.04 -4.53 -8.52
CA PHE A 112 8.72 -5.15 -8.51
C PHE A 112 8.84 -6.43 -7.68
N VAL A 113 8.31 -6.45 -6.46
CA VAL A 113 8.22 -7.67 -5.66
C VAL A 113 7.14 -8.49 -6.35
N ARG A 114 7.59 -9.26 -7.35
CA ARG A 114 6.79 -10.35 -7.88
C ARG A 114 6.53 -11.27 -6.67
N PRO A 115 5.32 -11.79 -6.47
CA PRO A 115 5.15 -12.95 -5.61
C PRO A 115 6.21 -13.96 -6.06
N VAL A 116 7.11 -14.37 -5.18
CA VAL A 116 8.07 -15.40 -5.56
C VAL A 116 7.25 -16.69 -5.53
N GLU A 117 6.79 -17.13 -6.70
CA GLU A 117 5.80 -18.20 -6.87
C GLU A 117 6.21 -19.57 -6.28
N ASP A 118 7.37 -19.72 -5.63
CA ASP A 118 7.91 -21.03 -5.25
C ASP A 118 8.64 -21.08 -3.88
N TYR A 119 8.30 -20.20 -2.92
CA TYR A 119 8.86 -20.30 -1.57
C TYR A 119 7.74 -20.38 -0.52
N TYR A 120 7.86 -21.36 0.38
CA TYR A 120 7.09 -21.43 1.62
C TYR A 120 8.05 -21.53 2.82
N ILE A 121 7.64 -20.95 3.94
CA ILE A 121 8.35 -21.11 5.21
C ILE A 121 7.95 -22.47 5.78
N ASP A 122 8.92 -23.37 5.92
CA ASP A 122 8.75 -24.63 6.62
C ASP A 122 8.84 -24.36 8.14
N TYR A 123 7.68 -24.22 8.79
CA TYR A 123 7.56 -23.88 10.21
C TYR A 123 8.11 -24.97 11.15
N GLU A 124 8.40 -26.19 10.66
CA GLU A 124 9.05 -27.22 11.46
C GLU A 124 10.58 -27.04 11.52
N LEU A 125 11.18 -26.42 10.50
CA LEU A 125 12.63 -26.30 10.35
C LEU A 125 13.17 -24.87 10.48
N GLY A 126 12.29 -23.87 10.52
CA GLY A 126 12.66 -22.48 10.75
C GLY A 126 13.55 -21.89 9.65
N CYS A 127 13.49 -22.42 8.43
CA CYS A 127 14.26 -21.93 7.29
C CYS A 127 13.44 -21.92 5.99
N GLU A 128 13.79 -21.01 5.08
CA GLU A 128 13.18 -20.92 3.75
C GLU A 128 13.66 -22.08 2.86
N ARG A 129 12.72 -22.77 2.21
CA ARG A 129 13.01 -23.76 1.17
C ARG A 129 12.44 -23.33 -0.18
N LYS A 130 13.23 -23.60 -1.22
CA LYS A 130 12.87 -23.48 -2.63
C LYS A 130 12.32 -24.83 -3.12
N VAL A 131 11.23 -24.82 -3.88
CA VAL A 131 10.75 -26.02 -4.61
C VAL A 131 11.65 -26.31 -5.81
#